data_AF-A0A7Y3T3V9-F1
#
_entry.id   AF-A0A7Y3T3V9-F1
#
_cell.length_a   1.000
_cell.length_b   1.000
_cell.length_c   1.000
_cell.angle_alpha   90.00
_cell.angle_beta   90.00
_cell.angle_gamma   90.00
#
_symmetry.space_group_name_H-M   'P 1'
#
loop_
_entity.id
_entity.type
_entity.pdbx_description
1 polymer ?
#
loop_
_entity_poly.entity_id
_entity_poly.type
_entity_poly.pdbx_seq_one_letter_code
_entity_poly.pdbx_strand_id
1 'polypeptide(L)'
;MSGKPELLAILKAASADIEALIGIVGSISLTGFNLKDQGESGLEVRRILYRFVEKTCDAEMRLIDLHREFADKPGMTDLERSQYRANRADDLGDMTQDAYERINDYVHGRAA
;
A
#
# COMPACT_ATOMS: atom_id res chain seq x y z
N MET A 1 30.32 4.82 2.11
CA MET A 1 29.63 5.68 1.12
C MET A 1 28.77 6.68 1.89
N SER A 2 28.58 7.90 1.39
CA SER A 2 27.64 8.85 2.00
C SER A 2 26.22 8.33 1.76
N GLY A 3 25.46 7.96 2.82
CA GLY A 3 24.08 7.46 2.70
C GLY A 3 23.04 8.54 2.39
N LYS A 4 23.44 9.82 2.38
CA LYS A 4 22.54 10.96 2.12
C LYS A 4 21.93 10.95 0.71
N PRO A 5 22.67 10.73 -0.39
CA PRO A 5 22.09 10.65 -1.73
C PRO A 5 21.10 9.49 -1.88
N GLU A 6 21.35 8.37 -1.21
CA GLU A 6 20.49 7.19 -1.26
C GLU A 6 19.18 7.39 -0.49
N LEU A 7 19.25 7.96 0.72
CA LEU A 7 18.06 8.41 1.46
C LEU A 7 17.24 9.41 0.64
N LEU A 8 17.89 10.39 0.01
CA LEU A 8 17.20 11.36 -0.86
C LEU A 8 16.55 10.70 -2.08
N ALA A 9 17.17 9.68 -2.66
CA ALA A 9 16.61 8.95 -3.79
C ALA A 9 15.35 8.16 -3.39
N ILE A 10 15.38 7.49 -2.23
CA ILE A 10 14.22 6.75 -1.69
C ILE A 10 13.05 7.71 -1.43
N LEU A 11 13.31 8.83 -0.75
CA LEU A 11 12.28 9.80 -0.40
C LEU A 11 11.67 10.47 -1.65
N LYS A 12 12.49 10.80 -2.66
CA LYS A 12 12.00 11.36 -3.92
C LYS A 12 11.14 10.37 -4.71
N ALA A 13 11.56 9.10 -4.77
CA ALA A 13 10.79 8.06 -5.43
C ALA A 13 9.42 7.85 -4.74
N ALA A 14 9.40 7.77 -3.40
CA ALA A 14 8.17 7.65 -2.63
C ALA A 14 7.23 8.85 -2.84
N SER A 15 7.77 10.08 -2.86
CA SER A 15 6.98 11.29 -3.13
C SER A 15 6.35 11.26 -4.53
N ALA A 16 7.11 10.87 -5.55
CA ALA A 16 6.62 10.80 -6.93
C ALA A 16 5.52 9.74 -7.09
N ASP A 17 5.69 8.57 -6.46
CA ASP A 17 4.67 7.52 -6.46
C ASP A 17 3.37 7.99 -5.77
N ILE A 18 3.48 8.74 -4.66
CA ILE A 18 2.32 9.34 -3.97
C ILE A 18 1.63 10.38 -4.84
N GLU A 19 2.37 11.29 -5.48
CA GLU A 19 1.80 12.29 -6.37
C GLU A 19 1.05 11.66 -7.56
N ALA A 20 1.59 10.57 -8.12
CA ALA A 20 0.93 9.82 -9.18
C ALA A 20 -0.41 9.23 -8.72
N LEU A 21 -0.46 8.63 -7.53
CA LEU A 21 -1.69 8.09 -6.96
C LEU A 21 -2.72 9.18 -6.67
N ILE A 22 -2.29 10.33 -6.15
CA ILE A 22 -3.16 11.51 -5.97
C ILE A 22 -3.77 11.94 -7.31
N GLY A 23 -2.97 11.99 -8.37
CA GLY A 23 -3.46 12.31 -9.72
C GLY A 23 -4.54 11.35 -10.21
N ILE A 24 -4.37 10.04 -9.98
CA ILE A 24 -5.37 9.03 -10.33
C ILE A 24 -6.65 9.26 -9.51
N VAL A 25 -6.56 9.43 -8.19
CA VAL A 25 -7.73 9.69 -7.33
C VAL A 25 -8.46 10.96 -7.76
N GLY A 26 -7.73 12.03 -8.07
CA GLY A 26 -8.32 13.29 -8.54
C GLY A 26 -9.03 13.18 -9.89
N SER A 27 -8.70 12.17 -10.71
CA SER A 27 -9.39 11.87 -11.97
C SER A 27 -10.66 11.03 -11.79
N ILE A 28 -10.87 10.43 -10.61
CA ILE A 28 -12.07 9.64 -10.30
C ILE A 28 -13.15 10.58 -9.76
N SER A 29 -14.29 10.64 -10.44
CA SER A 29 -15.46 11.37 -9.95
C SER A 29 -16.18 10.57 -8.85
N LEU A 30 -15.74 10.71 -7.60
CA LEU A 30 -16.39 10.10 -6.44
C LEU A 30 -17.56 10.97 -5.96
N THR A 31 -18.80 10.47 -6.05
CA THR A 31 -20.01 11.20 -5.59
C THR A 31 -20.39 10.90 -4.14
N GLY A 32 -19.62 10.05 -3.44
CA GLY A 32 -19.83 9.70 -2.03
C GLY A 32 -18.93 8.55 -1.57
N PHE A 33 -18.71 8.42 -0.27
CA PHE A 33 -17.81 7.41 0.34
C PHE A 33 -18.54 6.14 0.82
N ASN A 34 -19.79 5.91 0.40
CA ASN A 34 -20.56 4.72 0.77
C ASN A 34 -20.68 3.75 -0.43
N LEU A 35 -20.74 2.44 -0.11
CA LEU A 35 -20.75 1.34 -1.07
C LEU A 35 -21.97 1.31 -2.01
N LYS A 36 -23.10 1.87 -1.58
CA LYS A 36 -24.34 1.92 -2.36
C LYS A 36 -24.18 2.75 -3.63
N ASP A 37 -23.28 3.73 -3.61
CA ASP A 37 -23.13 4.72 -4.68
C ASP A 37 -21.99 4.38 -5.67
N GLN A 38 -21.13 3.39 -5.37
CA GLN A 38 -19.78 3.33 -5.97
C GLN A 38 -19.52 2.18 -6.96
N GLY A 39 -20.19 1.02 -6.90
CA GLY A 39 -20.02 -0.06 -7.90
C GLY A 39 -18.55 -0.32 -8.31
N GLU A 40 -18.23 -0.17 -9.61
CA GLU A 40 -16.86 -0.29 -10.17
C GLU A 40 -15.87 0.76 -9.67
N SER A 41 -16.32 1.97 -9.33
CA SER A 41 -15.46 3.05 -8.80
C SER A 41 -14.90 2.70 -7.42
N GLY A 42 -15.66 1.95 -6.61
CA GLY A 42 -15.18 1.44 -5.33
C GLY A 42 -14.08 0.37 -5.47
N LEU A 43 -14.15 -0.47 -6.51
CA LEU A 43 -13.10 -1.44 -6.83
C LEU A 43 -11.82 -0.75 -7.31
N GLU A 44 -11.94 0.34 -8.07
CA GLU A 44 -10.78 1.09 -8.53
C GLU A 44 -10.08 1.86 -7.39
N VAL A 45 -10.85 2.48 -6.48
CA VAL A 45 -10.31 3.06 -5.24
C VAL A 45 -9.58 2.00 -4.42
N ARG A 46 -10.16 0.81 -4.27
CA ARG A 46 -9.50 -0.31 -3.59
C ARG A 46 -8.16 -0.66 -4.24
N ARG A 47 -8.10 -0.79 -5.57
CA ARG A 47 -6.85 -1.08 -6.30
C ARG A 47 -5.78 -0.02 -6.07
N ILE A 48 -6.16 1.26 -6.08
CA ILE A 48 -5.26 2.38 -5.81
C ILE A 48 -4.70 2.30 -4.39
N LEU A 49 -5.55 2.02 -3.40
CA LEU A 49 -5.13 1.84 -2.01
C LEU A 49 -4.18 0.65 -1.83
N TYR A 50 -4.43 -0.48 -2.51
CA TYR A 50 -3.48 -1.60 -2.51
C TYR A 50 -2.12 -1.24 -3.10
N ARG A 51 -2.12 -0.53 -4.25
CA ARG A 51 -0.87 -0.04 -4.86
C ARG A 51 -0.12 0.90 -3.92
N PHE A 52 -0.82 1.78 -3.21
CA PHE A 52 -0.20 2.65 -2.20
C PHE A 52 0.49 1.86 -1.10
N VAL A 53 -0.16 0.82 -0.58
CA VAL A 53 0.41 -0.04 0.47
C VAL A 53 1.63 -0.80 -0.04
N GLU A 54 1.56 -1.37 -1.24
CA GLU A 54 2.69 -2.08 -1.87
C GLU A 54 3.91 -1.17 -2.03
N LYS A 55 3.71 0.05 -2.56
CA LYS A 55 4.77 1.05 -2.72
C LYS A 55 5.38 1.50 -1.40
N THR A 56 4.55 1.65 -0.37
CA THR A 56 5.01 2.01 0.97
C THR A 56 5.84 0.87 1.58
N CYS A 57 5.41 -0.38 1.40
CA CYS A 57 6.13 -1.57 1.87
C CYS A 57 7.54 -1.68 1.26
N ASP A 58 7.67 -1.41 -0.04
CA ASP A 58 8.99 -1.40 -0.71
C ASP A 58 9.91 -0.29 -0.18
N ALA A 59 9.37 0.89 0.12
CA ALA A 59 10.13 1.99 0.74
C ALA A 59 10.55 1.65 2.19
N GLU A 60 9.64 1.06 2.99
CA GLU A 60 9.91 0.59 4.35
C GLU A 60 11.06 -0.43 4.36
N MET A 61 11.06 -1.43 3.47
CA MET A 61 12.14 -2.41 3.35
C MET A 61 13.49 -1.78 3.00
N ARG A 62 13.53 -0.80 2.07
CA ARG A 62 14.77 -0.09 1.73
C ARG A 62 15.30 0.75 2.92
N LEU A 63 14.41 1.32 3.72
CA LEU A 63 14.81 2.01 4.95
C LEU A 63 15.37 1.05 6.00
N ILE A 64 14.81 -0.16 6.10
CA ILE A 64 15.34 -1.22 6.97
C ILE A 64 16.74 -1.64 6.52
N ASP A 65 16.95 -1.83 5.22
CA ASP A 65 18.27 -2.14 4.65
C ASP A 65 19.31 -1.09 5.06
N LEU A 66 18.99 0.19 4.86
CA LEU A 66 19.85 1.29 5.28
C LEU A 66 20.14 1.26 6.80
N HIS A 67 19.12 1.04 7.64
CA HIS A 67 19.31 0.93 9.08
C HIS A 67 20.17 -0.26 9.49
N ARG A 68 20.07 -1.40 8.77
CA ARG A 68 20.92 -2.57 9.01
C ARG A 68 22.36 -2.27 8.62
N GLU A 69 22.58 -1.61 7.48
CA GLU A 69 23.91 -1.17 7.07
C GLU A 69 24.54 -0.18 8.07
N PHE A 70 23.75 0.76 8.62
CA PHE A 70 24.20 1.62 9.72
C PHE A 70 24.65 0.84 10.96
N ALA A 71 24.14 -0.37 11.16
CA ALA A 71 24.48 -1.27 12.26
C ALA A 71 25.48 -2.37 11.84
N ASP A 72 26.18 -2.21 10.71
CA ASP A 72 27.11 -3.19 10.13
C ASP A 72 26.49 -4.59 9.90
N LYS A 73 25.18 -4.63 9.61
CA LYS A 73 24.43 -5.84 9.27
C LYS A 73 24.10 -5.88 7.79
N PRO A 74 24.02 -7.08 7.18
CA PRO A 74 23.54 -7.21 5.81
C PRO A 74 22.08 -6.74 5.70
N GLY A 75 21.71 -6.21 4.53
CA GLY A 75 20.33 -5.94 4.19
C GLY A 75 19.43 -7.19 4.26
N MET A 76 18.13 -6.99 4.12
CA MET A 76 17.14 -8.07 4.13
C MET A 76 17.37 -9.04 2.97
N THR A 77 17.34 -10.33 3.31
CA THR A 77 17.29 -11.44 2.35
C THR A 77 15.96 -11.49 1.62
N ASP A 78 15.89 -12.19 0.48
CA ASP A 78 14.65 -12.36 -0.29
C ASP A 78 13.53 -13.02 0.53
N LEU A 79 13.90 -13.96 1.42
CA LEU A 79 12.95 -14.60 2.33
C LEU A 79 12.38 -13.58 3.34
N GLU A 80 13.23 -12.78 3.98
CA GLU A 80 12.79 -11.73 4.91
C GLU A 80 11.91 -10.69 4.21
N ARG A 81 12.21 -10.33 2.97
CA ARG A 81 11.38 -9.42 2.16
C ARG A 81 10.02 -10.03 1.85
N SER A 82 9.98 -11.29 1.46
CA SER A 82 8.73 -12.02 1.19
C SER A 82 7.86 -12.09 2.45
N GLN A 83 8.46 -12.44 3.60
CA GLN A 83 7.77 -12.47 4.88
C GLN A 83 7.26 -11.09 5.31
N TYR A 84 8.06 -10.04 5.12
CA TYR A 84 7.65 -8.67 5.44
C TYR A 84 6.44 -8.23 4.62
N ARG A 85 6.44 -8.51 3.31
CA ARG A 85 5.28 -8.24 2.44
C ARG A 85 4.04 -9.01 2.87
N ALA A 86 4.18 -10.30 3.22
CA ALA A 86 3.07 -11.11 3.69
C ALA A 86 2.48 -10.55 5.00
N ASN A 87 3.32 -10.28 6.00
CA ASN A 87 2.87 -9.71 7.27
C ASN A 87 2.19 -8.34 7.07
N ARG A 88 2.73 -7.49 6.18
CA ARG A 88 2.12 -6.18 5.89
C ARG A 88 0.76 -6.32 5.20
N ALA A 89 0.61 -7.31 4.33
CA ALA A 89 -0.65 -7.63 3.68
C ALA A 89 -1.67 -8.21 4.67
N ASP A 90 -1.23 -9.05 5.62
CA ASP A 90 -2.06 -9.60 6.68
C ASP A 90 -2.53 -8.50 7.65
N ASP A 91 -1.63 -7.63 8.12
CA ASP A 91 -1.98 -6.48 8.97
C ASP A 91 -3.08 -5.59 8.31
N LEU A 92 -2.92 -5.31 7.01
CA LEU A 92 -3.92 -4.55 6.27
C LEU A 92 -5.21 -5.36 6.10
N GLY A 93 -5.09 -6.65 5.82
CA GLY A 93 -6.19 -7.60 5.71
C GLY A 93 -7.05 -7.59 6.98
N ASP A 94 -6.44 -7.77 8.14
CA ASP A 94 -7.10 -7.74 9.45
C ASP A 94 -7.82 -6.42 9.69
N MET A 95 -7.15 -5.28 9.41
CA MET A 95 -7.75 -3.95 9.59
C MET A 95 -8.90 -3.66 8.61
N THR A 96 -8.98 -4.38 7.48
CA THR A 96 -9.96 -4.14 6.42
C THR A 96 -10.94 -5.28 6.22
N GLN A 97 -10.85 -6.36 7.01
CA GLN A 97 -11.66 -7.56 6.86
C GLN A 97 -13.15 -7.27 7.00
N ASP A 98 -13.54 -6.52 8.04
CA ASP A 98 -14.94 -6.11 8.25
C ASP A 98 -15.50 -5.30 7.08
N ALA A 99 -14.69 -4.42 6.49
CA ALA A 99 -15.08 -3.65 5.32
C ALA A 99 -15.22 -4.57 4.10
N TYR A 100 -14.27 -5.50 3.91
CA TYR A 100 -14.30 -6.47 2.82
C TYR A 100 -15.50 -7.40 2.87
N GLU A 101 -15.82 -7.98 4.03
CA GLU A 101 -16.96 -8.88 4.21
C GLU A 101 -18.29 -8.16 3.89
N ARG A 102 -18.45 -6.92 4.36
CA ARG A 102 -19.63 -6.10 4.04
C ARG A 102 -19.76 -5.77 2.55
N ILE A 103 -18.64 -5.53 1.86
CA ILE A 103 -18.61 -5.34 0.40
C ILE A 103 -19.06 -6.62 -0.30
N ASN A 104 -18.51 -7.75 0.13
CA ASN A 104 -18.73 -9.04 -0.52
C ASN A 104 -20.18 -9.52 -0.35
N ASP A 105 -20.74 -9.36 0.86
CA ASP A 105 -22.14 -9.67 1.16
C ASP A 105 -23.13 -8.82 0.35
N TYR A 106 -22.78 -7.54 0.13
CA TYR A 106 -23.56 -6.64 -0.72
C TYR A 106 -23.49 -7.02 -2.20
N VAL A 107 -22.28 -7.26 -2.74
CA VAL A 107 -22.08 -7.60 -4.16
C VAL A 107 -22.67 -8.96 -4.52
N HIS A 108 -22.59 -9.95 -3.62
CA HIS A 108 -23.02 -11.33 -3.87
C HIS A 108 -24.33 -11.71 -3.18
N GLY A 109 -25.06 -10.74 -2.61
CA GLY A 109 -26.44 -10.89 -2.18
C GLY A 109 -26.67 -11.80 -0.97
N ARG A 110 -25.69 -11.94 -0.06
CA ARG A 110 -25.93 -12.62 1.24
C ARG A 110 -26.70 -11.76 2.24
N ALA A 111 -26.97 -10.50 1.89
CA ALA A 111 -27.87 -9.62 2.62
C ALA A 111 -29.15 -9.35 1.79
N ALA A 112 -29.98 -10.38 1.60
CA ALA A 112 -31.41 -10.26 1.30
C ALA A 112 -32.16 -11.48 1.85
#